data_AF-A0A110B523-F1
#
_entry.id   AF-A0A110B523-F1
#
_cell.length_a   1.000
_cell.length_b   1.000
_cell.length_c   1.000
_cell.angle_alpha   90.00
_cell.angle_beta   90.00
_cell.angle_gamma   90.00
#
_symmetry.space_group_name_H-M   'P 1'
#
loop_
_entity.id
_entity.type
_entity.pdbx_description
1 polymer ?
#
loop_
_entity_poly.entity_id
_entity_poly.type
_entity_poly.pdbx_seq_one_letter_code
_entity_poly.pdbx_strand_id
1 'polypeptide(L)' 'MHTQKTQAVIEKLRQLPPERILEVENFIDFLRSRTYAGCRKEEKLQDFPVDHIGHWPEYLSLRREDIYGDDGR' A
#
# COMPACT_ATOMS: atom_id res chain seq x y z
N MET A 1 2.07 -15.97 -22.79
CA MET A 1 3.19 -15.00 -22.85
C MET A 1 3.88 -14.81 -21.49
N HIS A 2 4.13 -15.86 -20.69
CA HIS A 2 4.71 -15.72 -19.34
C HIS A 2 6.00 -16.52 -19.15
N THR A 3 6.25 -17.53 -19.98
CA THR A 3 7.43 -18.41 -19.94
C THR A 3 8.75 -17.67 -20.18
N GLN A 4 8.74 -16.63 -21.01
CA GLN A 4 9.93 -15.81 -21.28
C GLN A 4 10.38 -15.04 -20.04
N LYS A 5 9.44 -14.52 -19.23
CA LYS A 5 9.77 -13.82 -17.99
C LYS A 5 10.37 -14.78 -16.96
N THR A 6 9.84 -16.00 -16.86
CA THR A 6 10.37 -17.03 -15.95
C THR A 6 11.77 -17.45 -16.34
N GLN A 7 12.03 -17.65 -17.64
CA GLN A 7 13.36 -17.99 -18.16
C GLN A 7 14.39 -16.90 -17.88
N ALA A 8 14.03 -15.62 -18.09
CA ALA A 8 14.91 -14.50 -17.79
C ALA A 8 15.28 -14.38 -16.29
N VAL A 9 14.36 -14.75 -15.39
CA VAL A 9 14.64 -14.78 -13.94
C VAL A 9 15.59 -15.93 -13.59
N ILE A 10 15.39 -17.11 -14.17
CA ILE A 10 16.26 -18.27 -13.94
C ILE A 10 17.69 -17.98 -14.40
N GLU A 11 17.85 -17.31 -15.53
CA GLU A 11 19.16 -16.91 -16.04
C GLU A 11 19.87 -15.92 -15.09
N LYS A 12 19.13 -14.93 -14.56
CA LYS A 12 19.67 -13.99 -13.55
C LYS A 12 20.05 -14.69 -12.24
N LEU A 13 19.28 -15.67 -11.80
CA LEU A 13 19.60 -16.46 -10.61
C LEU A 13 20.87 -17.31 -10.78
N ARG A 14 21.17 -17.76 -12.00
CA ARG A 14 22.41 -18.51 -12.30
C ARG A 14 23.68 -17.64 -12.30
N GLN A 15 23.53 -16.34 -12.55
CA GLN A 15 24.64 -15.39 -12.55
C GLN A 15 24.97 -14.84 -11.15
N LEU A 16 24.19 -15.23 -10.13
CA LEU A 16 24.40 -14.72 -8.78
C LEU A 16 25.62 -15.40 -8.12
N PRO A 17 26.50 -14.61 -7.47
CA PRO A 17 27.61 -15.15 -6.68
C PRO A 17 27.11 -16.00 -5.51
N PRO A 18 27.77 -17.12 -5.19
CA PRO A 18 27.33 -18.01 -4.13
C PRO A 18 27.30 -17.35 -2.74
N GLU A 19 28.10 -16.31 -2.52
CA GLU A 19 28.14 -15.54 -1.27
C GLU A 19 26.82 -14.79 -1.01
N ARG A 20 26.02 -14.55 -2.05
CA ARG A 20 24.76 -13.79 -1.98
C ARG A 20 23.52 -14.65 -1.86
N ILE A 21 23.66 -15.99 -1.90
CA ILE A 21 22.51 -16.92 -1.84
C ILE A 21 21.74 -16.76 -0.51
N LEU A 22 22.46 -16.58 0.60
CA LEU A 22 21.88 -16.40 1.94
C LEU A 22 21.05 -15.10 2.06
N GLU A 23 21.46 -14.05 1.36
CA GLU A 23 20.71 -12.79 1.27
C GLU A 23 19.42 -12.96 0.45
N VAL A 24 19.47 -13.77 -0.61
CA VAL A 24 18.30 -14.08 -1.44
C VAL A 24 17.27 -14.90 -0.67
N GLU A 25 17.70 -15.89 0.12
CA GLU A 25 16.79 -16.68 0.97
C GLU A 25 16.09 -15.79 2.00
N ASN A 26 16.84 -14.93 2.69
CA ASN A 26 16.28 -13.97 3.64
C ASN A 26 15.31 -12.98 2.96
N PHE A 27 15.61 -12.54 1.73
CA PHE A 27 14.70 -11.68 0.97
C PHE A 27 13.42 -12.41 0.54
N ILE A 28 13.51 -13.69 0.18
CA ILE A 28 12.33 -14.52 -0.12
C ILE A 28 11.48 -14.71 1.13
N ASP A 29 12.09 -14.94 2.29
CA ASP A 29 11.38 -15.03 3.56
C ASP A 29 10.75 -13.69 3.97
N PHE A 30 11.41 -12.57 3.66
CA PHE A 30 10.84 -11.23 3.78
C PHE A 30 9.63 -11.00 2.85
N LEU A 31 9.72 -11.41 1.58
CA LEU A 31 8.60 -11.32 0.63
C LEU A 31 7.42 -12.19 1.09
N ARG A 32 7.72 -13.42 1.54
CA ARG A 32 6.75 -14.34 2.10
C ARG A 32 6.09 -13.76 3.33
N SER A 33 6.85 -13.25 4.30
CA SER A 33 6.30 -12.64 5.52
C SER A 33 5.39 -11.45 5.21
N ARG A 34 5.73 -10.64 4.19
CA ARG A 34 4.86 -9.57 3.70
C ARG A 34 3.56 -10.09 3.07
N THR A 35 3.60 -11.20 2.33
CA THR A 35 2.38 -11.81 1.76
C THR A 35 1.53 -12.52 2.81
N TYR A 36 2.14 -13.14 3.84
CA TYR A 36 1.42 -13.77 4.95
C TYR A 36 0.82 -12.74 5.91
N ALA A 37 1.44 -11.55 6.06
CA ALA A 37 0.84 -10.42 6.75
C ALA A 37 -0.40 -9.83 6.04
N GLY A 38 -0.65 -10.22 4.79
CA GLY A 38 -1.82 -9.82 4.01
C GLY A 38 -3.10 -10.63 4.31
N CYS A 39 -3.06 -11.63 5.21
CA CYS A 39 -4.22 -12.50 5.46
C CYS A 39 -4.46 -12.76 6.96
N ARG A 40 -5.18 -11.81 7.60
CA ARG A 40 -6.17 -11.95 8.71
C ARG A 40 -5.98 -10.92 9.83
N LYS A 41 -6.80 -9.88 9.79
CA LYS A 41 -7.80 -9.52 10.80
C LYS A 41 -8.89 -8.71 10.07
N GLU A 42 -10.14 -8.83 10.52
CA GLU A 42 -11.30 -8.06 10.04
C GLU A 42 -10.89 -6.62 9.69
N GLU A 43 -11.50 -6.06 8.65
CA GLU A 43 -11.34 -4.68 8.19
C GLU A 43 -11.54 -3.66 9.34
N LYS A 44 -10.54 -3.53 10.19
CA LYS A 44 -10.31 -2.30 10.92
C LYS A 44 -9.63 -1.43 9.90
N LEU A 45 -10.39 -0.44 9.43
CA LEU A 45 -9.87 0.75 8.77
C LEU A 45 -8.49 1.01 9.37
N GLN A 46 -7.45 0.93 8.53
CA GLN A 46 -6.09 1.17 8.98
C GLN A 46 -6.10 2.43 9.85
N ASP A 47 -5.30 2.42 10.92
CA ASP A 47 -5.02 3.63 11.71
C ASP A 47 -4.27 4.61 10.79
N PHE A 48 -5.00 5.18 9.82
CA PHE A 48 -4.65 6.43 9.22
C PHE A 48 -4.60 7.41 10.37
N PRO A 49 -3.57 8.27 10.47
CA PRO A 49 -3.58 9.38 11.39
C PRO A 49 -4.72 10.32 10.95
N VAL A 50 -5.94 9.97 11.36
CA VAL A 50 -7.08 10.86 11.33
C VAL A 50 -6.84 11.76 12.53
N ASP A 51 -6.05 12.80 12.30
CA ASP A 51 -5.84 13.85 13.27
C ASP A 51 -7.23 14.42 13.57
N HIS A 52 -7.68 14.29 14.82
CA HIS A 52 -8.94 14.88 15.23
C HIS A 52 -8.70 16.39 15.40
N ILE A 53 -9.01 17.18 14.36
CA ILE A 53 -8.79 18.65 14.32
C ILE A 53 -9.80 19.41 15.22
N GLY A 54 -10.39 18.74 16.22
CA GLY A 54 -11.41 19.30 17.09
C GLY A 54 -12.80 19.33 16.44
N HIS A 55 -13.75 19.96 17.13
CA HIS A 55 -15.12 20.08 16.63
C HIS A 55 -15.17 21.03 15.44
N TRP A 56 -15.98 20.68 14.44
CA TRP A 56 -16.27 21.57 13.34
C TRP A 56 -16.96 22.85 13.85
N PRO A 57 -16.54 24.06 13.43
CA PRO A 57 -17.11 25.30 13.94
C PRO A 57 -18.59 25.46 13.56
N GLU A 58 -19.45 25.83 14.51
CA GLU A 58 -20.90 25.95 14.30
C GLU A 58 -21.29 27.02 13.27
N TYR A 59 -20.44 28.03 13.08
CA TYR A 59 -20.66 29.12 12.12
C TYR A 59 -20.16 28.81 10.70
N LEU A 60 -19.48 27.68 10.51
CA LEU A 60 -19.04 27.22 9.19
C LEU A 60 -19.94 26.09 8.72
N SER A 61 -20.36 26.16 7.47
CA SER A 61 -21.19 25.14 6.85
C SER A 61 -20.56 24.73 5.53
N LEU A 62 -20.53 23.42 5.27
CA LEU A 62 -20.04 22.85 4.01
C LEU A 62 -21.16 22.67 2.98
N ARG A 63 -22.28 23.37 3.17
CA ARG A 63 -23.36 23.39 2.18
C ARG A 63 -22.87 24.09 0.92
N ARG A 64 -23.40 23.64 -0.21
CA ARG A 64 -23.05 24.18 -1.51
C ARG A 64 -23.35 25.67 -1.58
N GLU A 65 -24.45 26.09 -0.99
CA GLU A 65 -24.94 27.47 -0.97
C GLU A 65 -24.00 28.39 -0.18
N ASP A 66 -23.33 27.88 0.85
CA ASP A 66 -22.38 28.63 1.67
C ASP A 66 -20.98 28.67 1.04
N ILE A 67 -20.59 27.64 0.27
CA ILE A 67 -19.28 27.56 -0.41
C ILE A 67 -19.28 28.30 -1.75
N TYR A 68 -20.35 28.16 -2.53
CA TYR A 68 -20.42 28.68 -3.89
C TYR A 68 -21.36 29.87 -4.03
N GLY A 69 -22.28 30.09 -3.08
CA GLY A 69 -23.38 31.03 -3.22
C GLY A 69 -24.66 30.36 -3.74
N ASP A 70 -25.78 31.08 -3.69
CA ASP A 70 -27.08 30.65 -4.24
C ASP A 70 -27.15 30.79 -5.77
N ASP A 71 -26.03 31.17 -6.42
CA ASP A 71 -25.92 31.34 -7.87
C ASP A 71 -25.76 30.00 -8.61
N GLY A 72 -26.40 28.94 -8.09
CA GLY A 72 -26.52 27.65 -8.75
C GLY A 72 -27.32 27.66 -10.06
N ARG A 73 -27.55 28.84 -10.67
CA ARG A 73 -28.27 29.06 -11.93
C ARG A 73 -27.89 30.36 -12.64
#